data_AF-A0A9P9Y7F8-F1
#
_entry.id   AF-A0A9P9Y7F8-F1
#
_cell.length_a   1.000
_cell.length_b   1.000
_cell.length_c   1.000
_cell.angle_alpha   90.00
_cell.angle_beta   90.00
_cell.angle_gamma   90.00
#
_symmetry.space_group_name_H-M   'P 1'
#
loop_
_entity.id
_entity.type
_entity.pdbx_description
1 polymer ?
#
loop_
_entity_poly.entity_id
_entity_poly.type
_entity_poly.pdbx_seq_one_letter_code
_entity_poly.pdbx_strand_id
1 'polypeptide(L)'
;MAQELGISKAALAASLFKADPTSLPRTTVDDLFTLLGSAVTKCSRPNVQNCKAWIVTNIVPSKNRSVALGRYLVALSRSLDSNQKPSVRRRRLHLLYVINDVLHHVKTNLGDASFGDALEAHLPVLVATVAEFKDCPKHMKKFALLLDIWENKAYVSPAHLATLRKAAAGDPSTTVPAEAQSVTSSLRISKEAPYTLPSYHGDPSTPWYDLPAATWLPHITPNSTRPMLPDLIKPIQLAPGPADPKLVAAVQDLLRDVELLFSKERKADEEPYDQINELGEQVYLDEITAASTSAPSAPAVESNGAPIGQPSSTTSSPRLEWTVAAASPFAERDASRLDAWNDDSSEYDGTKRMERWAASSAATASAK
;
A
#
# COMPACT_ATOMS: atom_id res chain seq x y z
N MET A 1 13.81 1.61 7.44
CA MET A 1 13.62 0.80 6.22
C MET A 1 12.44 -0.15 6.32
N ALA A 2 12.40 -1.10 7.27
CA ALA A 2 11.28 -2.05 7.39
C ALA A 2 9.91 -1.37 7.60
N GLN A 3 9.87 -0.31 8.42
CA GLN A 3 8.64 0.48 8.64
C GLN A 3 8.16 1.20 7.37
N GLU A 4 9.08 1.77 6.57
CA GLU A 4 8.76 2.46 5.31
C GLU A 4 8.20 1.49 4.25
N LEU A 5 8.75 0.27 4.19
CA LEU A 5 8.20 -0.80 3.35
C LEU A 5 6.78 -1.18 3.77
N GLY A 6 6.54 -1.35 5.08
CA GLY A 6 5.21 -1.69 5.61
C GLY A 6 4.17 -0.61 5.28
N ILE A 7 4.50 0.66 5.51
CA ILE A 7 3.62 1.81 5.23
C ILE A 7 3.31 1.91 3.74
N SER A 8 4.32 1.85 2.87
CA SER A 8 4.12 1.97 1.42
C SER A 8 3.35 0.77 0.85
N LYS A 9 3.57 -0.44 1.38
CA LYS A 9 2.80 -1.64 1.04
C LYS A 9 1.32 -1.46 1.42
N ALA A 10 1.05 -0.99 2.64
CA ALA A 10 -0.31 -0.72 3.10
C ALA A 10 -0.99 0.38 2.27
N ALA A 11 -0.27 1.45 1.94
CA ALA A 11 -0.79 2.52 1.09
C ALA A 11 -1.12 2.05 -0.34
N LEU A 12 -0.27 1.20 -0.94
CA LEU A 12 -0.56 0.58 -2.23
C LEU A 12 -1.77 -0.35 -2.14
N ALA A 13 -1.84 -1.22 -1.14
CA ALA A 13 -3.00 -2.10 -0.93
C ALA A 13 -4.29 -1.30 -0.75
N ALA A 14 -4.27 -0.23 0.06
CA ALA A 14 -5.40 0.67 0.24
C ALA A 14 -5.84 1.32 -1.08
N SER A 15 -4.90 1.71 -1.95
CA SER A 15 -5.23 2.25 -3.28
C SER A 15 -5.91 1.23 -4.21
N LEU A 16 -5.62 -0.07 -4.01
CA LEU A 16 -6.20 -1.17 -4.78
C LEU A 16 -7.59 -1.59 -4.25
N PHE A 17 -7.86 -1.38 -2.96
CA PHE A 17 -9.19 -1.59 -2.37
C PHE A 17 -10.18 -0.48 -2.73
N LYS A 18 -9.70 0.72 -3.06
CA LYS A 18 -10.55 1.81 -3.55
C LYS A 18 -11.14 1.46 -4.93
N ALA A 19 -12.36 1.90 -5.16
CA ALA A 19 -13.06 1.79 -6.45
C ALA A 19 -12.51 2.80 -7.48
N ASP A 20 -11.25 2.63 -7.87
CA ASP A 20 -10.55 3.46 -8.87
C ASP A 20 -9.51 2.62 -9.63
N PRO A 21 -9.81 2.02 -10.79
CA PRO A 21 -11.11 2.02 -11.49
C PRO A 21 -12.15 1.05 -10.89
N THR A 22 -11.71 -0.08 -10.33
CA THR A 22 -12.56 -1.10 -9.70
C THR A 22 -11.89 -1.62 -8.44
N SER A 23 -12.65 -1.82 -7.38
CA SER A 23 -12.11 -2.41 -6.14
C SER A 23 -11.65 -3.84 -6.39
N LEU A 24 -10.49 -4.19 -5.84
CA LEU A 24 -9.92 -5.54 -5.95
C LEU A 24 -10.07 -6.29 -4.62
N PRO A 25 -10.37 -7.61 -4.64
CA PRO A 25 -10.41 -8.40 -3.43
C PRO A 25 -9.01 -8.60 -2.86
N ARG A 26 -8.94 -8.86 -1.55
CA ARG A 26 -7.66 -9.01 -0.82
C ARG A 26 -6.73 -10.07 -1.41
N THR A 27 -7.28 -11.20 -1.86
CA THR A 27 -6.52 -12.28 -2.50
C THR A 27 -5.80 -11.79 -3.75
N THR A 28 -6.48 -11.06 -4.63
CA THR A 28 -5.88 -10.49 -5.85
C THR A 28 -4.80 -9.45 -5.53
N VAL A 29 -4.98 -8.67 -4.46
CA VAL A 29 -3.94 -7.72 -3.99
C VAL A 29 -2.71 -8.46 -3.45
N ASP A 30 -2.90 -9.58 -2.75
CA ASP A 30 -1.80 -10.42 -2.26
C ASP A 30 -1.02 -11.10 -3.41
N ASP A 31 -1.69 -11.42 -4.53
CA ASP A 31 -1.05 -11.95 -5.73
C ASP A 31 0.01 -11.00 -6.28
N LEU A 32 -0.22 -9.68 -6.28
CA LEU A 32 0.76 -8.69 -6.74
C LEU A 32 2.09 -8.83 -5.99
N PHE A 33 2.03 -8.89 -4.66
CA PHE A 33 3.23 -8.94 -3.83
C PHE A 33 3.98 -10.27 -4.02
N THR A 34 3.24 -11.36 -4.25
CA THR A 34 3.80 -12.68 -4.55
C THR A 34 4.45 -12.73 -5.93
N LEU A 35 3.80 -12.17 -6.95
CA LEU A 35 4.30 -12.07 -8.32
C LEU A 35 5.56 -11.21 -8.38
N LEU A 36 5.54 -10.05 -7.72
CA LEU A 36 6.68 -9.14 -7.66
C LEU A 36 7.84 -9.77 -6.89
N GLY A 37 7.57 -10.39 -5.74
CA GLY A 37 8.59 -11.14 -4.98
C GLY A 37 9.23 -12.25 -5.83
N SER A 38 8.42 -12.98 -6.60
CA SER A 38 8.87 -14.03 -7.51
C SER A 38 9.71 -13.48 -8.68
N ALA A 39 9.32 -12.35 -9.28
CA ALA A 39 10.07 -11.70 -10.36
C ALA A 39 11.42 -11.12 -9.87
N VAL A 40 11.44 -10.58 -8.65
CA VAL A 40 12.66 -10.02 -8.04
C VAL A 40 13.63 -11.13 -7.64
N THR A 41 13.14 -12.22 -7.04
CA THR A 41 14.00 -13.36 -6.64
C THR A 41 14.44 -14.19 -7.85
N LYS A 42 13.54 -14.50 -8.77
CA LYS A 42 13.84 -15.24 -9.99
C LYS A 42 13.31 -14.46 -11.18
N CYS A 43 14.18 -13.66 -11.79
CA CYS A 43 13.85 -12.94 -13.01
C CYS A 43 13.84 -13.93 -14.18
N SER A 44 12.75 -14.66 -14.32
CA SER A 44 12.45 -15.54 -15.44
C SER A 44 11.38 -14.90 -16.32
N ARG A 45 11.28 -15.34 -17.58
CA ARG A 45 10.22 -14.91 -18.49
C ARG A 45 8.82 -15.01 -17.87
N PRO A 46 8.36 -16.16 -17.35
CA PRO A 46 7.00 -16.28 -16.83
C PRO A 46 6.78 -15.34 -15.64
N ASN A 47 7.74 -15.21 -14.73
CA ASN A 47 7.60 -14.35 -13.55
C ASN A 47 7.45 -12.88 -13.95
N VAL A 48 8.29 -12.40 -14.87
CA VAL A 48 8.22 -11.01 -15.35
C VAL A 48 6.94 -10.77 -16.16
N GLN A 49 6.54 -11.71 -17.04
CA GLN A 49 5.34 -11.55 -17.86
C GLN A 49 4.05 -11.57 -17.01
N ASN A 50 3.95 -12.47 -16.02
CA ASN A 50 2.79 -12.53 -15.13
C ASN A 50 2.70 -11.26 -14.26
N CYS A 51 3.82 -10.80 -13.71
CA CYS A 51 3.85 -9.56 -12.93
C CYS A 51 3.48 -8.34 -13.81
N LYS A 52 4.05 -8.22 -15.02
CA LYS A 52 3.71 -7.18 -15.99
C LYS A 52 2.23 -7.20 -16.35
N ALA A 53 1.68 -8.37 -16.71
CA ALA A 53 0.27 -8.50 -17.10
C ALA A 53 -0.65 -8.05 -15.95
N TRP A 54 -0.33 -8.46 -14.72
CA TRP A 54 -1.07 -8.04 -13.53
C TRP A 54 -1.04 -6.51 -13.34
N ILE A 55 0.15 -5.89 -13.44
CA ILE A 55 0.32 -4.43 -13.29
C ILE A 55 -0.45 -3.67 -14.38
N VAL A 56 -0.37 -4.13 -15.63
CA VAL A 56 -1.07 -3.50 -16.76
C VAL A 56 -2.59 -3.54 -16.56
N THR A 57 -3.14 -4.67 -16.09
CA THR A 57 -4.59 -4.79 -15.91
C THR A 57 -5.10 -3.98 -14.71
N ASN A 58 -4.36 -3.97 -13.59
CA ASN A 58 -4.90 -3.51 -12.30
C ASN A 58 -4.38 -2.15 -11.83
N ILE A 59 -3.22 -1.72 -12.30
CA ILE A 59 -2.54 -0.50 -11.83
C ILE A 59 -2.51 0.58 -12.90
N VAL A 60 -2.06 0.24 -14.11
CA VAL A 60 -1.90 1.22 -15.21
C VAL A 60 -3.15 2.08 -15.47
N PRO A 61 -4.39 1.56 -15.41
CA PRO A 61 -5.58 2.38 -15.66
C PRO A 61 -5.80 3.53 -14.67
N SER A 62 -5.19 3.51 -13.48
CA SER A 62 -5.29 4.58 -12.48
C SER A 62 -3.92 5.22 -12.22
N LYS A 63 -3.84 6.53 -12.43
CA LYS A 63 -2.65 7.33 -12.10
C LYS A 63 -2.30 7.23 -10.62
N ASN A 64 -3.31 7.24 -9.73
CA ASN A 64 -3.11 7.14 -8.28
C ASN A 64 -2.49 5.80 -7.88
N ARG A 65 -2.97 4.69 -8.46
CA ARG A 65 -2.37 3.35 -8.25
C ARG A 65 -0.95 3.28 -8.78
N SER A 66 -0.69 3.90 -9.93
CA SER A 66 0.65 3.95 -10.54
C SER A 66 1.66 4.72 -9.67
N VAL A 67 1.26 5.86 -9.11
CA VAL A 67 2.07 6.62 -8.14
C VAL A 67 2.31 5.80 -6.87
N ALA A 68 1.26 5.16 -6.32
CA ALA A 68 1.38 4.31 -5.14
C ALA A 68 2.33 3.11 -5.38
N LEU A 69 2.30 2.52 -6.57
CA LEU A 69 3.23 1.47 -6.99
C LEU A 69 4.66 2.01 -7.01
N GLY A 70 4.90 3.17 -7.63
CA GLY A 70 6.22 3.80 -7.67
C GLY A 70 6.81 4.01 -6.26
N ARG A 71 6.01 4.54 -5.34
CA ARG A 71 6.39 4.70 -3.93
C ARG A 71 6.75 3.38 -3.26
N TYR A 72 5.93 2.34 -3.46
CA TYR A 72 6.20 1.01 -2.92
C TYR A 72 7.48 0.39 -3.51
N LEU A 73 7.70 0.52 -4.82
CA LEU A 73 8.90 -0.01 -5.48
C LEU A 73 10.18 0.67 -4.95
N VAL A 74 10.14 1.98 -4.66
CA VAL A 74 11.24 2.69 -4.01
C VAL A 74 11.54 2.11 -2.63
N ALA A 75 10.52 1.99 -1.77
CA ALA A 75 10.68 1.42 -0.44
C ALA A 75 11.19 -0.04 -0.50
N LEU A 76 10.67 -0.84 -1.44
CA LEU A 76 11.11 -2.20 -1.70
C LEU A 76 12.58 -2.25 -2.12
N SER A 77 13.01 -1.42 -3.06
CA SER A 77 14.41 -1.39 -3.54
C SER A 77 15.41 -1.11 -2.42
N ARG A 78 15.00 -0.27 -1.45
CA ARG A 78 15.74 0.14 -0.27
C ARG A 78 15.78 -0.93 0.82
N SER A 79 14.72 -1.74 0.94
CA SER A 79 14.60 -2.78 1.96
C SER A 79 15.20 -4.14 1.55
N LEU A 80 15.81 -4.26 0.37
CA LEU A 80 16.40 -5.53 -0.08
C LEU A 80 17.69 -5.84 0.69
N ASP A 81 17.70 -6.97 1.41
CA ASP A 81 18.83 -7.37 2.28
C ASP A 81 19.88 -8.25 1.58
N SER A 82 21.15 -8.14 1.94
CA SER A 82 22.24 -8.94 1.34
C SER A 82 22.13 -10.45 1.53
N ASN A 83 21.37 -10.92 2.52
CA ASN A 83 21.30 -12.33 2.95
C ASN A 83 20.50 -13.24 2.01
N GLN A 84 19.76 -12.67 1.06
CA GLN A 84 18.90 -13.43 0.16
C GLN A 84 19.53 -13.52 -1.24
N LYS A 85 19.39 -14.67 -1.88
CA LYS A 85 19.78 -14.88 -3.28
C LYS A 85 18.62 -14.51 -4.20
N PRO A 86 18.88 -13.89 -5.37
CA PRO A 86 20.15 -13.37 -5.86
C PRO A 86 20.53 -12.07 -5.14
N SER A 87 21.78 -11.62 -5.31
CA SER A 87 22.30 -10.44 -4.59
C SER A 87 21.42 -9.19 -4.78
N VAL A 88 21.45 -8.28 -3.80
CA VAL A 88 20.70 -7.01 -3.81
C VAL A 88 20.89 -6.25 -5.13
N ARG A 89 22.14 -6.17 -5.61
CA ARG A 89 22.50 -5.60 -6.93
C ARG A 89 21.65 -6.18 -8.06
N ARG A 90 21.56 -7.51 -8.17
CA ARG A 90 20.75 -8.17 -9.21
C ARG A 90 19.26 -7.91 -9.02
N ARG A 91 18.78 -7.97 -7.78
CA ARG A 91 17.35 -7.78 -7.47
C ARG A 91 16.86 -6.36 -7.76
N ARG A 92 17.66 -5.33 -7.47
CA ARG A 92 17.33 -3.95 -7.88
C ARG A 92 17.29 -3.80 -9.40
N LEU A 93 18.17 -4.49 -10.13
CA LEU A 93 18.09 -4.54 -11.60
C LEU A 93 16.85 -5.28 -12.10
N HIS A 94 16.43 -6.37 -11.44
CA HIS A 94 15.21 -7.10 -11.77
C HIS A 94 13.95 -6.24 -11.59
N LEU A 95 13.90 -5.36 -10.58
CA LEU A 95 12.83 -4.38 -10.43
C LEU A 95 12.73 -3.47 -11.66
N LEU A 96 13.86 -2.94 -12.14
CA LEU A 96 13.87 -2.12 -13.36
C LEU A 96 13.44 -2.91 -14.61
N TYR A 97 13.71 -4.21 -14.68
CA TYR A 97 13.24 -5.05 -15.80
C TYR A 97 11.72 -5.19 -15.81
N VAL A 98 11.08 -5.32 -14.64
CA VAL A 98 9.61 -5.31 -14.54
C VAL A 98 9.05 -3.96 -15.00
N ILE A 99 9.62 -2.85 -14.51
CA ILE A 99 9.19 -1.50 -14.90
C ILE A 99 9.36 -1.27 -16.40
N ASN A 100 10.50 -1.67 -16.97
CA ASN A 100 10.76 -1.58 -18.40
C ASN A 100 9.71 -2.34 -19.23
N ASP A 101 9.36 -3.56 -18.83
CA ASP A 101 8.36 -4.36 -19.54
C ASP A 101 6.96 -3.72 -19.48
N VAL A 102 6.60 -3.08 -18.38
CA VAL A 102 5.34 -2.34 -18.25
C VAL A 102 5.37 -1.07 -19.11
N LEU A 103 6.43 -0.25 -19.01
CA LEU A 103 6.60 0.96 -19.83
C LEU A 103 6.52 0.64 -21.32
N HIS A 104 7.22 -0.42 -21.76
CA HIS A 104 7.15 -0.89 -23.12
C HIS A 104 5.71 -1.24 -23.51
N HIS A 105 5.02 -2.07 -22.72
CA HIS A 105 3.66 -2.49 -23.03
C HIS A 105 2.69 -1.30 -23.13
N VAL A 106 2.74 -0.37 -22.17
CA VAL A 106 1.87 0.81 -22.17
C VAL A 106 2.17 1.69 -23.38
N LYS A 107 3.44 1.91 -23.70
CA LYS A 107 3.83 2.75 -24.84
C LYS A 107 3.51 2.11 -26.20
N THR A 108 3.83 0.84 -26.39
CA THR A 108 3.72 0.19 -27.71
C THR A 108 2.35 -0.38 -27.99
N ASN A 109 1.66 -0.90 -26.97
CA ASN A 109 0.39 -1.59 -27.16
C ASN A 109 -0.80 -0.69 -26.86
N LEU A 110 -0.67 0.20 -25.86
CA LEU A 110 -1.75 1.12 -25.48
C LEU A 110 -1.56 2.53 -26.08
N GLY A 111 -0.36 2.87 -26.53
CA GLY A 111 -0.05 4.21 -27.08
C GLY A 111 -0.04 5.30 -26.01
N ASP A 112 0.00 4.93 -24.73
CA ASP A 112 -0.13 5.84 -23.59
C ASP A 112 1.25 6.13 -22.95
N ALA A 113 1.42 7.33 -22.41
CA ALA A 113 2.59 7.76 -21.65
C ALA A 113 2.27 7.98 -20.15
N SER A 114 0.99 7.91 -19.75
CA SER A 114 0.50 8.24 -18.41
C SER A 114 1.18 7.47 -17.29
N PHE A 115 1.55 6.20 -17.53
CA PHE A 115 2.26 5.38 -16.55
C PHE A 115 3.70 5.87 -16.32
N GLY A 116 4.39 6.33 -17.37
CA GLY A 116 5.70 6.95 -17.26
C GLY A 116 5.65 8.25 -16.47
N ASP A 117 4.67 9.10 -16.77
CA ASP A 117 4.44 10.37 -16.07
C ASP A 117 4.05 10.15 -14.60
N ALA A 118 3.27 9.09 -14.30
CA ALA A 118 2.91 8.74 -12.93
C ALA A 118 4.11 8.27 -12.09
N LEU A 119 5.14 7.70 -12.74
CA LEU A 119 6.36 7.25 -12.08
C LEU A 119 7.47 8.31 -12.04
N GLU A 120 7.23 9.49 -12.61
CA GLU A 120 8.23 10.55 -12.78
C GLU A 120 8.97 10.87 -11.46
N ALA A 121 8.25 11.06 -10.35
CA ALA A 121 8.87 11.37 -9.07
C ALA A 121 9.67 10.20 -8.44
N HIS A 122 9.48 8.97 -8.92
CA HIS A 122 9.99 7.74 -8.29
C HIS A 122 11.13 7.09 -9.07
N LEU A 123 11.14 7.21 -10.41
CA LEU A 123 12.18 6.63 -11.26
C LEU A 123 13.60 7.11 -10.93
N PRO A 124 13.88 8.40 -10.64
CA PRO A 124 15.23 8.85 -10.31
C PRO A 124 15.78 8.16 -9.06
N VAL A 125 14.93 7.95 -8.05
CA VAL A 125 15.33 7.27 -6.81
C VAL A 125 15.63 5.80 -7.07
N LEU A 126 14.79 5.11 -7.85
CA LEU A 126 15.03 3.72 -8.24
C LEU A 126 16.34 3.58 -9.03
N VAL A 127 16.57 4.48 -9.99
CA VAL A 127 17.79 4.54 -10.79
C VAL A 127 19.02 4.73 -9.89
N ALA A 128 18.98 5.67 -8.95
CA ALA A 128 20.07 5.90 -8.01
C ALA A 128 20.40 4.63 -7.20
N THR A 129 19.38 3.89 -6.74
CA THR A 129 19.61 2.63 -5.98
C THR A 129 20.28 1.53 -6.82
N VAL A 130 20.08 1.53 -8.14
CA VAL A 130 20.74 0.58 -9.06
C VAL A 130 22.15 1.05 -9.40
N ALA A 131 22.35 2.36 -9.51
CA ALA A 131 23.63 2.97 -9.83
C ALA A 131 24.64 2.98 -8.67
N GLU A 132 24.22 2.67 -7.44
CA GLU A 132 25.09 2.54 -6.26
C GLU A 132 26.24 1.54 -6.48
N PHE A 133 26.05 0.53 -7.33
CA PHE A 133 27.04 -0.53 -7.61
C PHE A 133 27.98 -0.18 -8.77
N LYS A 134 28.63 1.00 -8.71
CA LYS A 134 29.51 1.52 -9.78
C LYS A 134 30.70 0.62 -10.09
N ASP A 135 31.22 -0.09 -9.09
CA ASP A 135 32.39 -0.99 -9.22
C ASP A 135 32.10 -2.30 -9.96
N CYS A 136 30.88 -2.46 -10.49
CA CYS A 136 30.41 -3.69 -11.11
C CYS A 136 30.18 -3.48 -12.61
N PRO A 137 31.20 -3.62 -13.49
CA PRO A 137 31.12 -3.18 -14.88
C PRO A 137 30.04 -3.91 -15.70
N LYS A 138 29.83 -5.21 -15.45
CA LYS A 138 28.75 -5.98 -16.11
C LYS A 138 27.36 -5.47 -15.71
N HIS A 139 27.18 -5.05 -14.46
CA HIS A 139 25.93 -4.51 -13.95
C HIS A 139 25.67 -3.13 -14.54
N MET A 140 26.68 -2.25 -14.50
CA MET A 140 26.59 -0.91 -15.07
C MET A 140 26.35 -0.93 -16.58
N LYS A 141 26.96 -1.87 -17.32
CA LYS A 141 26.69 -2.05 -18.75
C LYS A 141 25.23 -2.41 -19.02
N LYS A 142 24.65 -3.35 -18.25
CA LYS A 142 23.23 -3.73 -18.39
C LYS A 142 22.31 -2.57 -18.01
N PHE A 143 22.66 -1.81 -16.98
CA PHE A 143 21.90 -0.66 -16.53
C PHE A 143 21.93 0.50 -17.55
N ALA A 144 23.10 0.83 -18.09
CA ALA A 144 23.27 1.86 -19.13
C ALA A 144 22.46 1.50 -20.39
N LEU A 145 22.57 0.24 -20.84
CA LEU A 145 21.78 -0.25 -21.98
C LEU A 145 20.27 -0.05 -21.75
N LEU A 146 19.77 -0.28 -20.53
CA LEU A 146 18.37 -0.07 -20.22
C LEU A 146 17.96 1.42 -20.30
N LEU A 147 18.82 2.35 -19.90
CA LEU A 147 18.56 3.78 -20.09
C LEU A 147 18.58 4.18 -21.57
N ASP A 148 19.51 3.63 -22.35
CA ASP A 148 19.57 3.86 -23.80
C ASP A 148 18.31 3.33 -24.50
N ILE A 149 17.76 2.21 -24.02
CA ILE A 149 16.47 1.70 -24.49
C ILE A 149 15.35 2.71 -24.23
N TRP A 150 15.29 3.29 -23.03
CA TRP A 150 14.23 4.23 -22.64
C TRP A 150 14.28 5.52 -23.46
N GLU A 151 15.49 5.98 -23.80
CA GLU A 151 15.71 7.10 -24.72
C GLU A 151 15.29 6.75 -26.15
N ASN A 152 15.82 5.67 -26.71
CA ASN A 152 15.58 5.29 -28.11
C ASN A 152 14.10 5.02 -28.42
N LYS A 153 13.33 4.50 -27.46
CA LYS A 153 11.89 4.26 -27.62
C LYS A 153 10.99 5.35 -27.07
N ALA A 154 11.57 6.43 -26.53
CA ALA A 154 10.84 7.52 -25.91
C ALA A 154 9.78 7.01 -24.89
N TYR A 155 10.19 6.08 -24.02
CA TYR A 155 9.35 5.64 -22.90
C TYR A 155 9.17 6.73 -21.85
N VAL A 156 10.14 7.64 -21.79
CA VAL A 156 10.21 8.73 -20.84
C VAL A 156 10.65 9.99 -21.59
N SER A 157 10.20 11.16 -21.15
CA SER A 157 10.55 12.43 -21.77
C SER A 157 12.07 12.68 -21.72
N PRO A 158 12.66 13.41 -22.70
CA PRO A 158 14.09 13.69 -22.71
C PRO A 158 14.54 14.51 -21.49
N ALA A 159 13.69 15.43 -21.01
CA ALA A 159 13.94 16.19 -19.78
C ALA A 159 14.03 15.26 -18.57
N HIS A 160 13.12 14.29 -18.46
CA HIS A 160 13.14 13.34 -17.37
C HIS A 160 14.32 12.36 -17.47
N LEU A 161 14.69 11.92 -18.68
CA LEU A 161 15.89 11.10 -18.90
C LEU A 161 17.18 11.81 -18.45
N ALA A 162 17.29 13.12 -18.65
CA ALA A 162 18.42 13.90 -18.13
C ALA A 162 18.47 13.84 -16.59
N THR A 163 17.32 13.92 -15.93
CA THR A 163 17.20 13.75 -14.47
C THR A 163 17.59 12.34 -14.02
N LEU A 164 17.18 11.29 -14.75
CA LEU A 164 17.59 9.90 -14.47
C LEU A 164 19.10 9.71 -14.59
N ARG A 165 19.73 10.29 -15.61
CA ARG A 165 21.19 10.21 -15.79
C ARG A 165 21.96 10.96 -14.69
N LYS A 166 21.47 12.12 -14.25
CA LYS A 166 22.03 12.82 -13.08
C LYS A 166 21.90 11.99 -11.79
N ALA A 167 20.74 11.38 -11.56
CA ALA A 167 20.53 10.48 -10.44
C ALA A 167 21.48 9.26 -10.50
N ALA A 168 21.73 8.71 -11.67
CA ALA A 168 22.69 7.62 -11.87
C ALA A 168 24.14 8.04 -11.61
N ALA A 169 24.52 9.28 -11.92
CA ALA A 169 25.84 9.82 -11.62
C ALA A 169 26.06 10.01 -10.11
N GLY A 170 24.99 10.08 -9.32
CA GLY A 170 25.04 10.28 -7.87
C GLY A 170 24.99 11.74 -7.45
N ASP A 171 24.47 12.63 -8.32
CA ASP A 171 24.29 14.04 -7.96
C ASP A 171 23.25 14.17 -6.83
N PRO A 172 23.62 14.75 -5.67
CA PRO A 172 22.73 14.86 -4.51
C PRO A 172 21.53 15.78 -4.74
N SER A 173 21.53 16.57 -5.82
CA SER A 173 20.44 17.47 -6.20
C SER A 173 19.16 16.76 -6.70
N THR A 174 19.19 15.43 -6.91
CA THR A 174 18.06 14.66 -7.48
C THR A 174 17.24 13.93 -6.41
N THR A 175 17.42 14.23 -5.13
CA THR A 175 16.42 13.90 -4.12
C THR A 175 15.22 14.82 -4.34
N VAL A 176 14.23 14.35 -5.10
CA VAL A 176 12.93 15.00 -5.23
C VAL A 176 12.42 15.36 -3.83
N PRO A 177 11.87 16.57 -3.61
CA PRO A 177 11.24 16.96 -2.36
C PRO A 177 10.26 15.89 -1.91
N ALA A 178 10.32 15.54 -0.64
CA ALA A 178 9.52 14.49 -0.05
C ALA A 178 8.03 14.85 0.00
N GLU A 179 7.33 14.81 -1.12
CA GLU A 179 5.87 14.98 -1.17
C GLU A 179 5.13 13.71 -0.67
N ALA A 180 5.87 12.66 -0.34
CA ALA A 180 5.36 11.50 0.39
C ALA A 180 5.50 11.61 1.92
N GLN A 181 5.99 12.74 2.44
CA GLN A 181 6.08 12.95 3.89
C GLN A 181 4.82 13.58 4.49
N SER A 182 3.81 14.04 3.73
CA SER A 182 2.69 14.80 4.34
C SER A 182 1.81 14.03 5.35
N VAL A 183 1.97 12.71 5.50
CA VAL A 183 1.28 11.93 6.54
C VAL A 183 2.13 11.64 7.77
N THR A 184 3.47 11.69 7.68
CA THR A 184 4.39 11.42 8.80
C THR A 184 5.23 12.63 9.22
N SER A 185 5.41 13.63 8.36
CA SER A 185 5.96 14.93 8.75
C SER A 185 4.94 15.80 9.47
N SER A 186 3.63 15.54 9.35
CA SER A 186 2.60 16.16 10.19
C SER A 186 2.79 15.84 11.69
N LEU A 187 3.52 14.77 12.02
CA LEU A 187 3.90 14.42 13.39
C LEU A 187 5.28 14.96 13.80
N ARG A 188 6.09 15.47 12.86
CA ARG A 188 7.43 16.01 13.15
C ARG A 188 7.57 17.52 12.96
N ILE A 189 6.69 18.14 12.18
CA ILE A 189 6.55 19.60 12.03
C ILE A 189 5.80 20.22 13.23
N SER A 190 5.07 19.39 13.99
CA SER A 190 4.24 19.77 15.14
C SER A 190 5.01 19.98 16.45
N LYS A 191 6.35 19.93 16.44
CA LYS A 191 7.14 20.28 17.63
C LYS A 191 7.27 21.79 17.85
N GLU A 192 7.09 22.60 16.81
CA GLU A 192 7.31 24.06 16.86
C GLU A 192 6.13 24.91 16.35
N ALA A 193 5.11 24.30 15.73
CA ALA A 193 3.87 25.00 15.36
C ALA A 193 2.79 24.80 16.44
N PRO A 194 2.01 25.84 16.79
CA PRO A 194 0.91 25.68 17.74
C PRO A 194 -0.13 24.68 17.19
N TYR A 195 -0.49 23.69 18.01
CA TYR A 195 -1.56 22.74 17.69
C TYR A 195 -2.85 23.52 17.44
N THR A 196 -3.29 23.61 16.18
CA THR A 196 -4.46 24.36 15.77
C THR A 196 -5.59 23.42 15.41
N LEU A 197 -6.76 23.62 16.03
CA LEU A 197 -7.96 22.83 15.77
C LEU A 197 -8.68 23.37 14.52
N PRO A 198 -9.13 22.49 13.61
CA PRO A 198 -10.01 22.88 12.52
C PRO A 198 -11.41 23.25 13.06
N SER A 199 -12.21 24.01 12.31
CA SER A 199 -13.57 24.39 12.73
C SER A 199 -14.55 23.21 12.82
N TYR A 200 -14.29 22.13 12.08
CA TYR A 200 -15.13 20.94 12.03
C TYR A 200 -14.28 19.67 12.08
N HIS A 201 -14.78 18.66 12.78
CA HIS A 201 -14.26 17.31 12.78
C HIS A 201 -15.23 16.39 12.01
N GLY A 202 -14.91 16.20 10.73
CA GLY A 202 -15.77 15.53 9.74
C GLY A 202 -16.19 16.49 8.63
N ASP A 203 -16.66 15.93 7.51
CA ASP A 203 -17.13 16.70 6.34
C ASP A 203 -18.67 16.72 6.33
N PRO A 204 -19.33 17.89 6.29
CA PRO A 204 -20.79 18.00 6.30
C PRO A 204 -21.47 17.46 5.03
N SER A 205 -20.73 17.25 3.94
CA SER A 205 -21.24 16.65 2.70
C SER A 205 -21.25 15.12 2.73
N THR A 206 -20.59 14.52 3.72
CA THR A 206 -20.43 13.08 3.85
C THR A 206 -21.58 12.45 4.64
N PRO A 207 -22.16 11.32 4.19
CA PRO A 207 -23.20 10.63 4.94
C PRO A 207 -22.67 10.06 6.26
N TRP A 208 -23.57 9.85 7.23
CA TRP A 208 -23.22 9.49 8.61
C TRP A 208 -22.30 8.26 8.76
N TYR A 209 -22.40 7.29 7.85
CA TYR A 209 -21.65 6.04 7.89
C TYR A 209 -20.19 6.19 7.41
N ASP A 210 -19.88 7.26 6.69
CA ASP A 210 -18.52 7.59 6.23
C ASP A 210 -17.87 8.70 7.07
N LEU A 211 -18.58 9.23 8.07
CA LEU A 211 -18.01 10.19 9.03
C LEU A 211 -17.01 9.52 9.98
N PRO A 212 -16.04 10.27 10.53
CA PRO A 212 -15.11 9.74 11.52
C PRO A 212 -15.84 9.13 12.72
N ALA A 213 -15.40 7.98 13.22
CA ALA A 213 -16.06 7.28 14.33
C ALA A 213 -16.23 8.14 15.59
N ALA A 214 -15.34 9.11 15.83
CA ALA A 214 -15.46 10.04 16.96
C ALA A 214 -16.75 10.89 16.90
N THR A 215 -17.35 11.11 15.73
CA THR A 215 -18.65 11.78 15.58
C THR A 215 -19.80 11.02 16.25
N TRP A 216 -19.61 9.73 16.55
CA TRP A 216 -20.60 8.90 17.20
C TRP A 216 -20.57 9.05 18.72
N LEU A 217 -19.44 9.48 19.28
CA LEU A 217 -19.20 9.53 20.72
C LEU A 217 -20.26 10.32 21.51
N PRO A 218 -20.73 11.50 21.04
CA PRO A 218 -21.79 12.25 21.74
C PRO A 218 -23.14 11.54 21.78
N HIS A 219 -23.35 10.55 20.91
CA HIS A 219 -24.60 9.80 20.79
C HIS A 219 -24.54 8.45 21.50
N ILE A 220 -23.36 8.02 21.96
CA ILE A 220 -23.20 6.80 22.74
C ILE A 220 -23.60 7.11 24.19
N THR A 221 -24.75 6.56 24.61
CA THR A 221 -25.20 6.65 26.00
C THR A 221 -24.74 5.39 26.75
N PRO A 222 -23.95 5.53 27.83
CA PRO A 222 -23.52 4.38 28.62
C PRO A 222 -24.71 3.53 29.07
N ASN A 223 -24.59 2.21 28.95
CA ASN A 223 -25.60 1.22 29.37
C ASN A 223 -26.99 1.38 28.73
N SER A 224 -27.10 2.09 27.60
CA SER A 224 -28.36 2.21 26.87
C SER A 224 -28.43 1.18 25.75
N THR A 225 -29.55 0.47 25.65
CA THR A 225 -29.88 -0.39 24.50
C THR A 225 -30.58 0.38 23.38
N ARG A 226 -30.74 1.70 23.53
CA ARG A 226 -31.42 2.53 22.54
C ARG A 226 -30.56 2.60 21.27
N PRO A 227 -31.13 2.33 20.09
CA PRO A 227 -30.39 2.50 18.84
C PRO A 227 -30.02 3.98 18.65
N MET A 228 -28.80 4.22 18.17
CA MET A 228 -28.36 5.54 17.76
C MET A 228 -29.18 6.02 16.57
N LEU A 229 -29.53 7.31 16.56
CA LEU A 229 -30.28 7.91 15.45
C LEU A 229 -29.29 8.42 14.40
N PRO A 230 -29.22 7.82 13.19
CA PRO A 230 -28.23 8.19 12.18
C PRO A 230 -28.31 9.64 11.74
N ASP A 231 -29.52 10.20 11.66
CA ASP A 231 -29.77 11.58 11.24
C ASP A 231 -29.17 12.63 12.19
N LEU A 232 -28.87 12.23 13.43
CA LEU A 232 -28.25 13.10 14.43
C LEU A 232 -26.72 13.06 14.37
N ILE A 233 -26.13 12.02 13.76
CA ILE A 233 -24.69 11.86 13.62
C ILE A 233 -24.20 12.84 12.55
N LYS A 234 -23.57 13.92 12.99
CA LYS A 234 -23.07 15.02 12.14
C LYS A 234 -21.62 15.37 12.50
N PRO A 235 -20.88 16.06 11.62
CA PRO A 235 -19.56 16.57 11.96
C PRO A 235 -19.58 17.38 13.26
N ILE A 236 -18.59 17.13 14.12
CA ILE A 236 -18.49 17.84 15.40
C ILE A 236 -17.91 19.23 15.12
N GLN A 237 -18.62 20.27 15.55
CA GLN A 237 -18.10 21.62 15.50
C GLN A 237 -17.06 21.82 16.61
N LEU A 238 -15.87 22.25 16.22
CA LEU A 238 -14.78 22.56 17.14
C LEU A 238 -14.54 24.07 17.15
N ALA A 239 -13.99 24.60 18.24
CA ALA A 239 -13.56 25.98 18.30
C ALA A 239 -12.28 26.13 17.45
N PRO A 240 -12.32 26.85 16.31
CA PRO A 240 -11.13 27.03 15.49
C PRO A 240 -10.10 27.88 16.24
N GLY A 241 -8.85 27.45 16.24
CA GLY A 241 -7.77 28.17 16.92
C GLY A 241 -6.81 27.25 17.67
N PRO A 242 -5.94 27.81 18.54
CA PRO A 242 -5.01 27.01 19.32
C PRO A 242 -5.77 26.05 20.24
N ALA A 243 -5.34 24.80 20.27
CA ALA A 243 -5.90 23.76 21.12
C ALA A 243 -5.67 24.08 22.61
N ASP A 244 -6.62 23.69 23.46
CA ASP A 244 -6.46 23.76 24.91
C ASP A 244 -5.21 22.97 25.33
N PRO A 245 -4.28 23.54 26.13
CA PRO A 245 -3.11 22.82 26.63
C PRO A 245 -3.46 21.50 27.32
N LYS A 246 -4.62 21.38 27.97
CA LYS A 246 -5.06 20.11 28.58
C LYS A 246 -5.34 19.04 27.52
N LEU A 247 -5.96 19.42 26.42
CA LEU A 247 -6.24 18.52 25.29
C LEU A 247 -4.93 18.08 24.64
N VAL A 248 -4.00 19.01 24.44
CA VAL A 248 -2.67 18.70 23.88
C VAL A 248 -1.93 17.70 24.77
N ALA A 249 -1.93 17.91 26.09
CA ALA A 249 -1.30 17.00 27.03
C ALA A 249 -1.93 15.60 26.97
N ALA A 250 -3.27 15.50 27.00
CA ALA A 250 -3.97 14.23 26.92
C ALA A 250 -3.67 13.45 25.62
N VAL A 251 -3.58 14.14 24.48
CA VAL A 251 -3.22 13.51 23.20
C VAL A 251 -1.76 13.05 23.21
N GLN A 252 -0.85 13.84 23.77
CA GLN A 252 0.56 13.48 23.88
C GLN A 252 0.77 12.27 24.81
N ASP A 253 0.03 12.21 25.92
CA ASP A 253 0.07 11.06 26.83
C ASP A 253 -0.49 9.81 26.16
N LEU A 254 -1.61 9.90 25.44
CA LEU A 254 -2.14 8.79 24.64
C LEU A 254 -1.14 8.27 23.59
N LEU A 255 -0.47 9.17 22.86
CA LEU A 255 0.55 8.78 21.88
C LEU A 255 1.75 8.09 22.55
N ARG A 256 2.15 8.56 23.73
CA ARG A 256 3.21 7.93 24.53
C ARG A 256 2.81 6.53 24.99
N ASP A 257 1.57 6.35 25.44
CA ASP A 257 1.05 5.05 25.89
C ASP A 257 0.95 4.05 24.73
N VAL A 258 0.51 4.51 23.55
CA VAL A 258 0.49 3.69 22.33
C VAL A 258 1.91 3.30 21.91
N GLU A 259 2.86 4.24 21.92
CA GLU A 259 4.27 3.94 21.64
C GLU A 259 4.83 2.91 22.62
N LEU A 260 4.50 3.01 23.91
CA LEU A 260 4.90 2.05 24.93
C LEU A 260 4.27 0.67 24.68
N LEU A 261 2.97 0.62 24.36
CA LEU A 261 2.23 -0.62 24.12
C LEU A 261 2.75 -1.41 22.91
N PHE A 262 3.19 -0.71 21.86
CA PHE A 262 3.75 -1.33 20.65
C PHE A 262 5.28 -1.36 20.62
N SER A 263 5.96 -0.83 21.65
CA SER A 263 7.40 -0.95 21.78
C SER A 263 7.79 -2.40 22.05
N LYS A 264 8.84 -2.88 21.38
CA LYS A 264 9.36 -4.24 21.53
C LYS A 264 10.12 -4.43 22.87
N GLU A 265 10.09 -3.44 23.75
CA GLU A 265 10.85 -3.34 25.00
C GLU A 265 9.96 -3.51 26.24
N ARG A 266 8.85 -4.25 26.17
CA ARG A 266 8.36 -4.92 27.38
C ARG A 266 9.36 -6.02 27.75
N LYS A 267 10.32 -5.67 28.60
CA LYS A 267 11.09 -6.64 29.37
C LYS A 267 10.10 -7.51 30.13
N ALA A 268 10.30 -8.81 30.02
CA ALA A 268 9.48 -9.86 30.61
C ALA A 268 9.75 -10.03 32.12
N ASP A 269 9.85 -8.92 32.86
CA ASP A 269 10.18 -8.95 34.27
C ASP A 269 9.06 -8.24 35.06
N GLU A 270 8.28 -9.08 35.76
CA GLU A 270 7.42 -8.79 36.92
C GLU A 270 6.13 -7.98 36.68
N GLU A 271 5.02 -8.68 36.41
CA GLU A 271 3.73 -8.65 37.14
C GLU A 271 2.80 -9.76 36.53
N PRO A 272 1.98 -10.46 37.33
CA PRO A 272 1.18 -11.59 36.87
C PRO A 272 -0.03 -11.09 36.06
N TYR A 273 0.08 -11.15 34.74
CA TYR A 273 -0.98 -11.16 33.73
C TYR A 273 -2.35 -10.60 34.16
N ASP A 274 -2.54 -9.29 33.99
CA ASP A 274 -3.86 -8.74 33.68
C ASP A 274 -4.30 -9.33 32.34
N GLN A 275 -5.16 -10.35 32.37
CA GLN A 275 -5.76 -10.92 31.18
C GLN A 275 -6.72 -9.88 30.59
N ILE A 276 -6.22 -9.17 29.59
CA ILE A 276 -7.07 -8.39 28.70
C ILE A 276 -7.91 -9.40 27.91
N ASN A 277 -9.23 -9.37 28.08
CA ASN A 277 -10.13 -10.29 27.38
C ASN A 277 -10.14 -10.00 25.86
N GLU A 278 -10.77 -10.87 25.06
CA GLU A 278 -10.89 -10.68 23.59
C GLU A 278 -11.61 -9.38 23.19
N LEU A 279 -12.22 -8.67 24.15
CA LEU A 279 -12.89 -7.37 24.00
C LEU A 279 -12.03 -6.18 24.46
N GLY A 280 -10.81 -6.39 24.95
CA GLY A 280 -9.89 -5.33 25.33
C GLY A 280 -10.04 -4.82 26.78
N GLU A 281 -10.86 -5.46 27.62
CA GLU A 281 -11.06 -5.08 29.01
C GLU A 281 -10.07 -5.80 29.94
N GLN A 282 -9.53 -5.09 30.94
CA GLN A 282 -8.67 -5.67 31.97
C GLN A 282 -9.50 -6.46 32.98
N VAL A 283 -9.26 -7.78 33.08
CA VAL A 283 -9.93 -8.67 34.03
C VAL A 283 -8.98 -9.01 35.17
N TYR A 284 -9.37 -8.68 36.40
CA TYR A 284 -8.67 -9.10 37.62
C TYR A 284 -9.21 -10.46 38.08
N LEU A 285 -8.32 -11.42 38.33
CA LEU A 285 -8.65 -12.70 38.95
C LEU A 285 -8.35 -12.62 40.45
N ASP A 286 -9.39 -12.59 41.29
CA ASP A 286 -9.21 -12.78 42.73
C ASP A 286 -9.02 -14.28 43.03
N GLU A 287 -7.90 -14.64 43.64
CA GLU A 287 -7.51 -16.05 43.89
C GLU A 287 -8.30 -16.76 45.01
N ILE A 288 -9.32 -16.12 45.59
CA ILE A 288 -10.17 -16.75 46.60
C ILE A 288 -11.63 -16.59 46.20
N THR A 289 -12.18 -17.69 45.65
CA THR A 289 -13.56 -17.94 45.17
C THR A 289 -13.67 -17.90 43.66
N ALA A 290 -13.97 -19.06 43.05
CA ALA A 290 -14.25 -19.20 41.62
C ALA A 290 -15.61 -18.57 41.26
N ALA A 291 -15.68 -17.24 41.34
CA ALA A 291 -16.75 -16.40 40.84
C ALA A 291 -16.12 -15.08 40.36
N SER A 292 -15.96 -14.96 39.04
CA SER A 292 -15.55 -13.72 38.38
C SER A 292 -16.47 -12.58 38.80
N THR A 293 -15.94 -11.60 39.54
CA THR A 293 -16.71 -10.44 39.99
C THR A 293 -16.18 -9.21 39.29
N SER A 294 -17.02 -8.58 38.45
CA SER A 294 -16.78 -7.22 37.98
C SER A 294 -16.80 -6.24 39.16
N ALA A 295 -15.94 -5.23 39.16
CA ALA A 295 -15.88 -4.23 40.22
C ALA A 295 -17.27 -3.67 40.60
N PRO A 296 -17.55 -3.44 41.90
CA PRO A 296 -18.88 -3.10 42.36
C PRO A 296 -19.30 -1.69 41.92
N SER A 297 -20.37 -1.61 41.14
CA SER A 297 -21.16 -0.39 40.97
C SER A 297 -21.85 -0.03 42.29
N ALA A 298 -21.72 1.23 42.71
CA ALA A 298 -22.46 1.84 43.81
C ALA A 298 -24.00 1.64 43.67
N PRO A 299 -24.77 1.65 44.78
CA PRO A 299 -26.04 0.94 44.88
C PRO A 299 -27.19 1.57 44.09
N ALA A 300 -27.96 0.71 43.43
CA ALA A 300 -29.23 1.03 42.80
C ALA A 300 -30.33 1.32 43.84
N VAL A 301 -31.09 2.38 43.60
CA VAL A 301 -32.37 2.66 44.26
C VAL A 301 -33.44 1.79 43.62
N GLU A 302 -34.10 0.98 44.45
CA GLU A 302 -35.29 0.20 44.13
C GLU A 302 -36.42 1.05 43.54
N SER A 303 -37.04 0.59 42.45
CA SER A 303 -38.47 0.83 42.25
C SER A 303 -39.13 -0.33 41.49
N ASN A 304 -40.23 -0.80 42.07
CA ASN A 304 -41.06 -1.93 41.68
C ASN A 304 -41.81 -1.72 40.35
N GLY A 305 -42.10 -2.81 39.62
CA GLY A 305 -43.31 -2.87 38.78
C GLY A 305 -43.31 -3.80 37.56
N ALA A 306 -43.68 -5.08 37.79
CA ALA A 306 -44.52 -6.01 36.99
C ALA A 306 -44.31 -6.28 35.47
N PRO A 307 -44.64 -7.50 34.98
CA PRO A 307 -44.19 -8.04 33.69
C PRO A 307 -45.27 -8.07 32.60
N ILE A 308 -44.90 -7.89 31.33
CA ILE A 308 -45.78 -8.22 30.18
C ILE A 308 -44.97 -8.80 29.00
N GLY A 309 -45.24 -10.07 28.70
CA GLY A 309 -45.54 -10.61 27.36
C GLY A 309 -44.47 -10.60 26.26
N GLN A 310 -43.94 -11.79 25.94
CA GLN A 310 -43.44 -12.11 24.60
C GLN A 310 -44.58 -12.03 23.56
N PRO A 311 -44.24 -11.85 22.27
CA PRO A 311 -44.35 -13.03 21.41
C PRO A 311 -43.20 -13.23 20.42
N SER A 312 -42.99 -14.51 20.14
CA SER A 312 -42.23 -15.12 19.06
C SER A 312 -42.72 -14.71 17.67
N SER A 313 -41.78 -14.54 16.73
CA SER A 313 -41.99 -14.98 15.34
C SER A 313 -40.67 -15.21 14.63
N THR A 314 -40.46 -16.48 14.32
CA THR A 314 -39.59 -17.03 13.28
C THR A 314 -40.05 -16.56 11.91
N THR A 315 -39.13 -16.11 11.04
CA THR A 315 -39.31 -16.26 9.59
C THR A 315 -37.96 -16.46 8.91
N SER A 316 -37.93 -17.52 8.12
CA SER A 316 -36.82 -18.14 7.42
C SER A 316 -36.78 -17.75 5.94
N SER A 317 -35.54 -17.56 5.42
CA SER A 317 -35.08 -17.77 4.02
C SER A 317 -35.55 -16.81 2.90
N PRO A 318 -34.88 -16.78 1.70
CA PRO A 318 -33.64 -17.47 1.29
C PRO A 318 -32.56 -16.60 0.62
N ARG A 319 -31.39 -17.25 0.54
CA ARG A 319 -30.16 -17.01 -0.23
C ARG A 319 -30.43 -16.93 -1.75
N LEU A 320 -29.98 -15.84 -2.39
CA LEU A 320 -29.93 -15.71 -3.85
C LEU A 320 -28.54 -16.11 -4.36
N GLU A 321 -28.48 -17.25 -5.04
CA GLU A 321 -27.36 -17.67 -5.87
C GLU A 321 -27.31 -16.83 -7.15
N TRP A 322 -26.13 -16.33 -7.52
CA TRP A 322 -25.86 -15.78 -8.85
C TRP A 322 -24.95 -16.75 -9.59
N THR A 323 -25.51 -17.43 -10.58
CA THR A 323 -24.78 -18.12 -11.65
C THR A 323 -24.93 -17.32 -12.95
N VAL A 324 -23.81 -16.85 -13.50
CA VAL A 324 -23.65 -16.41 -14.91
C VAL A 324 -22.18 -16.69 -15.24
N ALA A 325 -21.84 -17.80 -15.92
CA ALA A 325 -21.95 -18.06 -17.35
C ALA A 325 -20.98 -17.24 -18.24
N ALA A 326 -20.17 -18.00 -18.98
CA ALA A 326 -19.51 -17.71 -20.25
C ALA A 326 -18.29 -16.76 -20.30
N ALA A 327 -17.16 -17.45 -20.44
CA ALA A 327 -15.92 -17.03 -21.07
C ALA A 327 -16.07 -16.02 -22.23
N SER A 328 -15.19 -15.00 -22.21
CA SER A 328 -15.00 -14.05 -23.30
C SER A 328 -13.98 -14.58 -24.33
N PRO A 329 -14.12 -14.31 -25.64
CA PRO A 329 -13.40 -15.01 -26.73
C PRO A 329 -11.99 -14.46 -27.02
N PHE A 330 -11.34 -13.78 -26.09
CA PHE A 330 -10.06 -13.09 -26.37
C PHE A 330 -8.83 -14.02 -26.31
N ALA A 331 -8.99 -15.29 -25.91
CA ALA A 331 -7.89 -16.21 -25.63
C ALA A 331 -7.24 -16.86 -26.87
N GLU A 332 -7.84 -16.75 -28.05
CA GLU A 332 -7.50 -17.65 -29.16
C GLU A 332 -6.52 -17.04 -30.20
N ARG A 333 -6.25 -15.72 -30.15
CA ARG A 333 -5.35 -15.07 -31.12
C ARG A 333 -3.89 -14.95 -30.68
N ASP A 334 -3.56 -15.30 -29.44
CA ASP A 334 -2.19 -15.17 -28.90
C ASP A 334 -1.39 -16.49 -28.97
N ALA A 335 -2.07 -17.63 -29.08
CA ALA A 335 -1.44 -18.96 -29.05
C ALA A 335 -0.42 -19.18 -30.19
N SER A 336 -0.71 -18.72 -31.41
CA SER A 336 0.16 -18.95 -32.57
C SER A 336 1.44 -18.08 -32.60
N ARG A 337 1.55 -17.07 -31.73
CA ARG A 337 2.78 -16.26 -31.55
C ARG A 337 3.67 -16.76 -30.40
N LEU A 338 3.15 -17.69 -29.60
CA LEU A 338 3.83 -18.31 -28.46
C LEU A 338 4.74 -19.48 -28.85
N ASP A 339 4.46 -20.18 -29.96
CA ASP A 339 5.19 -21.40 -30.35
C ASP A 339 6.59 -21.17 -30.92
N ALA A 340 6.89 -20.00 -31.47
CA ALA A 340 8.23 -19.68 -32.00
C ALA A 340 9.26 -19.32 -30.91
N TRP A 341 8.90 -19.40 -29.63
CA TRP A 341 9.73 -18.92 -28.50
C TRP A 341 10.07 -20.01 -27.47
N ASN A 342 9.90 -21.29 -27.82
CA ASN A 342 9.92 -22.39 -26.85
C ASN A 342 11.25 -23.14 -26.70
N ASP A 343 12.34 -22.66 -27.30
CA ASP A 343 13.62 -23.38 -27.28
C ASP A 343 14.73 -22.51 -26.66
N ASP A 344 14.95 -22.67 -25.35
CA ASP A 344 16.25 -22.71 -24.66
C ASP A 344 16.00 -22.65 -23.13
N SER A 345 15.78 -23.83 -22.53
CA SER A 345 15.60 -24.01 -21.09
C SER A 345 16.95 -23.99 -20.37
N SER A 346 17.52 -22.82 -20.18
CA SER A 346 18.69 -22.64 -19.31
C SER A 346 18.84 -21.16 -18.97
N GLU A 347 18.54 -20.80 -17.72
CA GLU A 347 18.79 -19.50 -17.08
C GLU A 347 18.41 -18.27 -17.92
N TYR A 348 17.28 -17.61 -17.58
CA TYR A 348 16.80 -16.42 -18.28
C TYR A 348 17.85 -15.30 -18.27
N ASP A 349 18.68 -15.28 -19.31
CA ASP A 349 19.72 -14.29 -19.47
C ASP A 349 19.09 -13.06 -20.09
N GLY A 350 18.64 -12.12 -19.24
CA GLY A 350 18.06 -10.85 -19.66
C GLY A 350 18.94 -10.07 -20.65
N THR A 351 20.24 -10.36 -20.71
CA THR A 351 21.15 -9.83 -21.75
C THR A 351 20.85 -10.37 -23.14
N LYS A 352 20.69 -11.68 -23.34
CA LYS A 352 20.28 -12.21 -24.64
C LYS A 352 18.92 -11.66 -25.08
N ARG A 353 18.00 -11.42 -24.15
CA ARG A 353 16.72 -10.76 -24.44
C ARG A 353 16.93 -9.30 -24.87
N MET A 354 17.70 -8.53 -24.13
CA MET A 354 17.99 -7.12 -24.45
C MET A 354 18.79 -6.98 -25.75
N GLU A 355 19.74 -7.87 -26.03
CA GLU A 355 20.51 -7.92 -27.27
C GLU A 355 19.63 -8.31 -28.46
N ARG A 356 18.78 -9.35 -28.34
CA ARG A 356 17.78 -9.68 -29.37
C ARG A 356 16.78 -8.55 -29.59
N TRP A 357 16.43 -7.81 -28.54
CA TRP A 357 15.51 -6.69 -28.60
C TRP A 357 16.14 -5.43 -29.21
N ALA A 358 17.42 -5.16 -28.93
CA ALA A 358 18.21 -4.11 -29.58
C ALA A 358 18.42 -4.42 -31.07
N ALA A 359 18.71 -5.68 -31.42
CA ALA A 359 18.85 -6.14 -32.80
C ALA A 359 17.52 -6.05 -33.59
N SER A 360 16.40 -6.47 -32.98
CA SER A 360 15.07 -6.34 -33.58
C SER A 360 14.64 -4.86 -33.76
N SER A 361 15.04 -4.00 -32.82
CA SER A 361 14.79 -2.56 -32.90
C SER A 361 15.59 -1.88 -34.02
N ALA A 362 16.83 -2.30 -34.28
CA ALA A 362 17.64 -1.81 -35.40
C ALA A 362 17.03 -2.23 -36.75
N ALA A 363 16.52 -3.46 -36.86
CA ALA A 363 15.88 -3.96 -38.08
C ALA A 363 14.57 -3.20 -38.43
N THR A 364 13.82 -2.75 -37.41
CA THR A 364 12.56 -2.01 -37.64
C THR A 364 12.83 -0.54 -38.02
N ALA A 365 13.96 0.03 -37.61
CA ALA A 365 14.39 1.38 -37.99
C ALA A 365 14.97 1.45 -39.42
N SER A 366 15.55 0.36 -39.94
CA SER A 366 16.02 0.26 -41.34
C SER A 366 14.91 -0.04 -42.35
N ALA A 367 13.70 -0.36 -41.91
CA ALA A 367 12.56 -0.70 -42.76
C ALA A 367 11.53 0.44 -42.91
N LYS A 368 11.87 1.67 -42.48
CA LYS A 368 11.05 2.87 -42.64
C LYS A 368 11.73 3.90 -43.51
#